data_AF-A0A930H2I5-F1
#
_entry.id   AF-A0A930H2I5-F1
#
_cell.length_a   1.000
_cell.length_b   1.000
_cell.length_c   1.000
_cell.angle_alpha   90.00
_cell.angle_beta   90.00
_cell.angle_gamma   90.00
#
_symmetry.space_group_name_H-M   'P 1'
#
loop_
_entity.id
_entity.type
_entity.pdbx_description
1 polymer ?
#
loop_
_entity_poly.entity_id
_entity_poly.type
_entity_poly.pdbx_seq_one_letter_code
_entity_poly.pdbx_strand_id
1 'polypeptide(L)'
;YGNNETGYYAVPLMDLFLNGYTPKEDRKTNIEDKNLQPDARGGFLYGIIGTKPQTGMQSVNGLSDLGNSLQHYLSNNFVVCLSYTTFSYNHVVTLWGAEYDESGLLRAVYVTDSDDQDETGVETDVAMKRYVVKGKGNLSFLSNAISEGANGAKINSLQYLRFGGEADLEE
;
A
#
# COMPACT_ATOMS: atom_id res chain seq x y z
N TYR A 1 -3.97 14.84 12.47
CA TYR A 1 -3.89 14.67 11.02
C TYR A 1 -5.21 14.26 10.35
N GLY A 2 -6.26 13.87 11.09
CA GLY A 2 -7.55 13.44 10.51
C GLY A 2 -8.43 14.55 9.89
N ASN A 3 -8.11 15.84 10.07
CA ASN A 3 -8.88 16.97 9.52
C ASN A 3 -8.22 17.58 8.26
N ASN A 4 -7.44 16.79 7.51
CA ASN A 4 -6.81 17.25 6.27
C ASN A 4 -7.68 16.86 5.07
N GLU A 5 -8.07 17.83 4.25
CA GLU A 5 -8.95 17.65 3.07
C GLU A 5 -8.38 16.67 2.03
N THR A 6 -7.08 16.40 2.05
CA THR A 6 -6.38 15.69 0.97
C THR A 6 -5.64 14.43 1.43
N GLY A 7 -5.79 14.04 2.72
CA GLY A 7 -5.25 12.77 3.25
C GLY A 7 -3.73 12.60 3.21
N TYR A 8 -3.25 11.41 3.56
CA TYR A 8 -1.85 10.98 3.50
C TYR A 8 -1.75 9.57 2.91
N TYR A 9 -0.64 9.30 2.21
CA TYR A 9 -0.21 7.91 2.00
C TYR A 9 0.17 7.27 3.34
N ALA A 10 0.07 5.95 3.45
CA ALA A 10 0.43 5.19 4.65
C ALA A 10 1.89 5.40 5.04
N VAL A 11 2.81 5.44 4.05
CA VAL A 11 4.27 5.57 4.24
C VAL A 11 4.65 6.70 5.21
N PRO A 12 4.34 7.99 4.97
CA PRO A 12 4.74 9.06 5.89
C PRO A 12 4.16 8.93 7.30
N LEU A 13 2.96 8.35 7.46
CA LEU A 13 2.38 8.13 8.78
C LEU A 13 3.07 6.98 9.51
N MET A 14 3.48 5.94 8.79
CA MET A 14 4.24 4.83 9.34
C MET A 14 5.67 5.26 9.70
N ASP A 15 6.33 6.06 8.87
CA ASP A 15 7.65 6.62 9.18
C ASP A 15 7.60 7.57 10.39
N LEU A 16 6.53 8.35 10.53
CA LEU A 16 6.28 9.12 11.75
C LEU A 16 6.17 8.20 12.95
N PHE A 17 5.32 7.17 12.87
CA PHE A 17 5.09 6.26 14.00
C PHE A 17 6.36 5.51 14.41
N LEU A 18 7.08 4.93 13.45
CA LEU A 18 8.21 4.05 13.71
C LEU A 18 9.50 4.84 14.01
N ASN A 19 9.93 5.68 13.08
CA ASN A 19 11.21 6.39 13.14
C ASN A 19 11.09 7.82 13.70
N GLY A 20 9.90 8.43 13.62
CA GLY A 20 9.68 9.81 14.07
C GLY A 20 9.87 10.85 12.97
N TYR A 21 9.82 10.46 11.69
CA TYR A 21 9.84 11.44 10.60
C TYR A 21 8.56 12.28 10.60
N THR A 22 8.69 13.60 10.72
CA THR A 22 7.56 14.50 10.50
C THR A 22 7.06 14.35 9.05
N PRO A 23 5.76 14.06 8.81
CA PRO A 23 5.22 13.95 7.46
C PRO A 23 5.45 15.22 6.63
N LYS A 24 6.08 15.07 5.46
CA LYS A 24 6.36 16.16 4.52
C LYS A 24 5.09 16.71 3.87
N GLU A 25 5.18 17.93 3.33
CA GLU A 25 4.08 18.57 2.61
C GLU A 25 3.69 17.85 1.32
N ASP A 26 4.65 17.21 0.64
CA ASP A 26 4.41 16.39 -0.56
C ASP A 26 3.75 15.04 -0.23
N ARG A 27 3.76 14.67 1.06
CA ARG A 27 3.09 13.49 1.65
C ARG A 27 3.53 12.17 1.05
N LYS A 28 4.74 12.14 0.48
CA LYS A 28 5.34 10.95 -0.10
C LYS A 28 6.30 10.31 0.90
N THR A 29 7.23 9.51 0.38
CA THR A 29 8.23 8.76 1.12
C THR A 29 9.25 9.67 1.82
N ASN A 30 9.74 9.22 2.97
CA ASN A 30 10.96 9.78 3.54
C ASN A 30 12.19 9.10 2.95
N ILE A 31 13.30 9.82 2.96
CA ILE A 31 14.64 9.27 2.72
C ILE A 31 15.39 9.37 4.04
N GLU A 32 16.38 8.51 4.24
CA GLU A 32 17.12 8.49 5.49
C GLU A 32 17.80 9.84 5.79
N ASP A 33 17.50 10.41 6.95
CA ASP A 33 18.14 11.59 7.51
C ASP A 33 18.89 11.21 8.79
N LYS A 34 20.22 11.18 8.70
CA LYS A 34 21.11 10.84 9.83
C LYS A 34 21.01 11.82 11.01
N ASN A 35 20.46 13.01 10.77
CA ASN A 35 20.28 14.04 11.81
C ASN A 35 18.84 14.11 12.33
N LEU A 36 17.97 13.18 11.92
CA LEU A 36 16.57 13.14 12.34
C LEU A 36 16.46 13.27 13.86
N GLN A 37 15.74 14.29 14.28
CA GLN A 37 15.20 14.41 15.63
C GLN A 37 13.77 13.88 15.61
N PRO A 38 13.44 12.80 16.35
CA PRO A 38 12.11 12.23 16.32
C PRO A 38 11.04 13.25 16.69
N ASP A 39 10.00 13.29 15.88
CA ASP A 39 8.80 14.05 16.16
C ASP A 39 8.13 13.54 17.45
N ALA A 40 7.74 14.45 18.34
CA ALA A 40 7.13 14.12 19.63
C ALA A 40 5.83 13.28 19.55
N ARG A 41 5.23 13.18 18.37
CA ARG A 41 4.01 12.40 18.12
C ARG A 41 4.29 10.94 17.72
N GLY A 42 5.55 10.59 17.48
CA GLY A 42 5.94 9.28 16.99
C GLY A 42 7.36 8.90 17.42
N GLY A 43 8.07 8.16 16.57
CA GLY A 43 9.41 7.65 16.88
C GLY A 43 9.43 6.54 17.92
N PHE A 44 8.34 5.77 18.02
CA PHE A 44 8.20 4.71 19.02
C PHE A 44 9.30 3.65 18.94
N LEU A 45 9.87 3.43 17.75
CA LEU A 45 10.96 2.48 17.52
C LEU A 45 12.28 3.16 17.16
N TYR A 46 12.40 4.48 17.27
CA TYR A 46 13.63 5.20 16.91
C TYR A 46 14.87 4.65 17.64
N GLY A 47 14.75 4.27 18.92
CA GLY A 47 15.85 3.65 19.68
C GLY A 47 16.30 2.27 19.18
N ILE A 48 15.54 1.63 18.29
CA ILE A 48 15.81 0.29 17.75
C ILE A 48 16.23 0.38 16.28
N ILE A 49 15.43 1.07 15.45
CA ILE A 49 15.64 1.15 13.99
C ILE A 49 16.27 2.47 13.53
N GLY A 50 16.50 3.40 14.46
CA GLY A 50 17.13 4.68 14.19
C GLY A 50 16.46 5.47 13.08
N THR A 51 17.28 5.95 12.16
CA THR A 51 16.88 6.79 11.03
C THR A 51 16.48 6.00 9.79
N LYS A 52 16.77 4.69 9.75
CA LYS A 52 16.57 3.85 8.56
C LYS A 52 15.08 3.58 8.35
N PRO A 53 14.45 4.10 7.27
CA PRO A 53 13.05 3.83 6.99
C PRO A 53 12.82 2.34 6.71
N GLN A 54 11.71 1.82 7.23
CA GLN A 54 11.25 0.45 6.96
C GLN A 54 10.11 0.42 5.94
N THR A 55 9.82 1.56 5.33
CA THR A 55 8.70 1.71 4.43
C THR A 55 9.17 2.24 3.08
N GLY A 56 8.33 2.08 2.08
CA GLY A 56 8.57 2.64 0.75
C GLY A 56 7.32 2.63 -0.10
N MET A 57 7.44 3.25 -1.27
CA MET A 57 6.36 3.34 -2.25
C MET A 57 6.90 3.08 -3.65
N GLN A 58 6.18 2.29 -4.43
CA GLN A 58 6.52 1.95 -5.81
C GLN A 58 5.33 2.25 -6.72
N SER A 59 5.57 3.02 -7.79
CA SER A 59 4.58 3.23 -8.85
C SER A 59 4.36 1.96 -9.67
N VAL A 60 3.13 1.75 -10.13
CA VAL A 60 2.76 0.59 -10.95
C VAL A 60 2.73 0.96 -12.43
N ASN A 61 3.46 0.21 -13.26
CA ASN A 61 3.63 0.48 -14.71
C ASN A 61 2.96 -0.56 -15.63
N GLY A 62 2.08 -1.41 -15.09
CA GLY A 62 1.34 -2.41 -15.85
C GLY A 62 1.09 -3.69 -15.07
N LEU A 63 0.37 -4.62 -15.67
CA LEU A 63 -0.12 -5.83 -14.98
C LEU A 63 1.01 -6.77 -14.59
N SER A 64 1.97 -6.97 -15.51
CA SER A 64 3.13 -7.82 -15.26
C SER A 64 4.01 -7.26 -14.13
N ASP A 65 4.32 -5.97 -14.17
CA ASP A 65 5.14 -5.30 -13.16
C ASP A 65 4.47 -5.34 -11.79
N LEU A 66 3.15 -5.12 -11.74
CA LEU A 66 2.35 -5.27 -10.53
C LEU A 66 2.43 -6.70 -9.99
N GLY A 67 2.23 -7.70 -10.86
CA GLY A 67 2.30 -9.11 -10.50
C GLY A 67 3.65 -9.49 -9.90
N ASN A 68 4.74 -9.10 -10.55
CA ASN A 68 6.11 -9.36 -10.09
C ASN A 68 6.41 -8.68 -8.76
N SER A 69 5.97 -7.42 -8.59
CA SER A 69 6.17 -6.67 -7.35
C SER A 69 5.42 -7.31 -6.19
N LEU A 70 4.18 -7.76 -6.41
CA LEU A 70 3.40 -8.46 -5.38
C LEU A 70 4.01 -9.82 -5.02
N GLN A 71 4.56 -10.57 -5.98
CA GLN A 71 5.30 -11.80 -5.66
C GLN A 71 6.48 -11.49 -4.74
N HIS A 72 7.27 -10.47 -5.06
CA HIS A 72 8.42 -10.07 -4.24
C HIS A 72 7.97 -9.66 -2.82
N TYR A 73 7.07 -8.69 -2.69
CA TYR A 73 6.71 -8.16 -1.37
C TYR A 73 6.02 -9.21 -0.49
N LEU A 74 5.05 -9.95 -1.03
CA LEU A 74 4.31 -10.94 -0.26
C LEU A 74 5.20 -12.13 0.13
N SER A 75 6.10 -12.57 -0.76
CA SER A 75 7.01 -13.70 -0.45
C SER A 75 8.10 -13.34 0.55
N ASN A 76 8.42 -12.05 0.71
CA ASN A 76 9.42 -11.57 1.66
C ASN A 76 8.80 -11.02 2.96
N ASN A 77 7.53 -11.34 3.25
CA ASN A 77 6.82 -10.94 4.47
C ASN A 77 6.64 -9.42 4.64
N PHE A 78 6.53 -8.67 3.54
CA PHE A 78 6.20 -7.26 3.59
C PHE A 78 4.69 -7.12 3.81
N VAL A 79 4.30 -6.13 4.61
CA VAL A 79 2.91 -5.65 4.63
C VAL A 79 2.75 -4.69 3.47
N VAL A 80 1.68 -4.84 2.70
CA VAL A 80 1.47 -4.05 1.48
C VAL A 80 0.13 -3.32 1.57
N CYS A 81 0.13 -2.05 1.18
CA CYS A 81 -1.07 -1.30 0.85
C CYS A 81 -1.06 -1.00 -0.66
N LEU A 82 -2.23 -1.04 -1.29
CA LEU A 82 -2.41 -0.73 -2.70
C LEU A 82 -3.22 0.56 -2.83
N SER A 83 -2.78 1.45 -3.72
CA SER A 83 -3.51 2.68 -4.02
C SER A 83 -4.13 2.66 -5.41
N TYR A 84 -5.34 3.17 -5.54
CA TYR A 84 -6.06 3.28 -6.81
C TYR A 84 -6.87 4.56 -6.91
N THR A 85 -7.12 5.01 -8.13
CA THR A 85 -7.97 6.17 -8.38
C THR A 85 -9.43 5.74 -8.43
N THR A 86 -10.22 6.24 -7.49
CA THR A 86 -11.69 6.15 -7.51
C THR A 86 -12.26 7.55 -7.60
N PHE A 87 -13.22 7.75 -8.50
CA PHE A 87 -13.76 9.09 -8.82
C PHE A 87 -12.63 10.11 -9.10
N SER A 88 -12.52 11.16 -8.28
CA SER A 88 -11.53 12.23 -8.38
C SER A 88 -10.44 12.19 -7.30
N TYR A 89 -10.37 11.12 -6.49
CA TYR A 89 -9.40 11.00 -5.41
C TYR A 89 -8.62 9.69 -5.45
N ASN A 90 -7.53 9.64 -4.68
CA ASN A 90 -6.74 8.43 -4.49
C ASN A 90 -7.24 7.73 -3.22
N HIS A 91 -7.44 6.42 -3.32
CA HIS A 91 -7.88 5.57 -2.22
C HIS A 91 -6.81 4.52 -1.91
N VAL A 92 -6.66 4.18 -0.64
CA VAL A 92 -5.64 3.22 -0.18
C VAL A 92 -6.33 2.09 0.58
N VAL A 93 -6.04 0.86 0.19
CA VAL A 93 -6.53 -0.36 0.84
C VAL A 93 -5.35 -1.22 1.32
N THR A 94 -5.58 -2.03 2.35
CA THR A 94 -4.58 -3.02 2.78
C THR A 94 -4.69 -4.26 1.90
N LEU A 95 -3.56 -4.77 1.41
CA LEU A 95 -3.47 -5.94 0.53
C LEU A 95 -2.86 -7.13 1.30
N TRP A 96 -3.61 -8.22 1.35
CA TRP A 96 -3.29 -9.42 2.11
C TRP A 96 -2.78 -10.58 1.25
N GLY A 97 -3.16 -10.61 -0.02
CA GLY A 97 -2.78 -11.71 -0.92
C GLY A 97 -3.01 -11.39 -2.38
N ALA A 98 -2.45 -12.25 -3.23
CA ALA A 98 -2.56 -12.18 -4.68
C ALA A 98 -2.78 -13.57 -5.28
N GLU A 99 -3.57 -13.63 -6.35
CA GLU A 99 -3.92 -14.83 -7.08
C GLU A 99 -3.36 -14.74 -8.51
N TYR A 100 -2.72 -15.81 -8.97
CA TYR A 100 -2.11 -15.92 -10.28
C TYR A 100 -2.71 -17.09 -11.04
N ASP A 101 -2.78 -16.98 -12.37
CA ASP A 101 -3.15 -18.12 -13.21
C ASP A 101 -1.96 -19.08 -13.45
N GLU A 102 -2.21 -20.14 -14.22
CA GLU A 102 -1.20 -21.16 -14.57
C GLU A 102 0.03 -20.61 -15.30
N SER A 103 -0.09 -19.43 -15.94
CA SER A 103 1.02 -18.76 -16.61
C SER A 103 1.82 -17.83 -15.69
N GLY A 104 1.39 -17.67 -14.44
CA GLY A 104 1.96 -16.74 -13.48
C GLY A 104 1.47 -15.30 -13.66
N LEU A 105 0.39 -15.07 -14.41
CA LEU A 105 -0.18 -13.74 -14.58
C LEU A 105 -1.14 -13.41 -13.42
N LEU A 106 -1.00 -12.22 -12.83
CA LEU A 106 -1.85 -11.73 -11.75
C LEU A 106 -3.32 -11.62 -12.21
N ARG A 107 -4.24 -12.23 -11.45
CA ARG A 107 -5.69 -12.25 -11.73
C ARG A 107 -6.54 -11.59 -10.68
N ALA A 108 -6.16 -11.69 -9.41
CA ALA A 108 -6.91 -11.06 -8.33
C ALA A 108 -6.01 -10.70 -7.15
N VAL A 109 -6.52 -9.82 -6.30
CA VAL A 109 -5.93 -9.47 -5.01
C VAL A 109 -6.97 -9.57 -3.91
N TYR A 110 -6.51 -9.80 -2.68
CA TYR A 110 -7.35 -9.88 -1.49
C TYR A 110 -7.05 -8.66 -0.63
N VAL A 111 -8.06 -7.83 -0.37
CA VAL A 111 -7.89 -6.53 0.29
C VAL A 111 -8.89 -6.34 1.42
N THR A 112 -8.55 -5.48 2.38
CA THR A 112 -9.53 -4.86 3.29
C THR A 112 -9.55 -3.37 3.03
N ASP A 113 -10.75 -2.81 2.92
CA ASP A 113 -10.99 -1.40 2.71
C ASP A 113 -11.50 -0.75 4.00
N SER A 114 -10.96 0.42 4.37
CA SER A 114 -11.41 1.14 5.57
C SER A 114 -12.83 1.69 5.41
N ASP A 115 -13.29 1.88 4.17
CA ASP A 115 -14.64 2.38 3.85
C ASP A 115 -15.70 1.26 3.90
N ASP A 116 -15.27 -0.02 3.97
CA ASP A 116 -16.16 -1.16 4.15
C ASP A 116 -16.51 -1.34 5.64
N GLN A 117 -17.37 -0.47 6.16
CA GLN A 117 -17.86 -0.52 7.55
C GLN A 117 -19.31 -1.00 7.62
N ASP A 118 -19.66 -1.76 8.65
CA ASP A 118 -21.08 -2.07 8.94
C ASP A 118 -21.76 -0.88 9.61
N GLU A 119 -22.09 0.15 8.83
CA GLU A 119 -22.74 1.35 9.35
C GLU A 119 -24.21 1.11 9.75
N THR A 120 -24.80 0.01 9.30
CA THR A 120 -26.26 -0.25 9.43
C THR A 120 -26.60 -1.42 10.36
N GLY A 121 -25.62 -2.23 10.78
CA GLY A 121 -25.80 -3.45 11.56
C GLY A 121 -26.29 -4.65 10.73
N VAL A 122 -26.35 -4.51 9.40
CA VAL A 122 -26.89 -5.48 8.45
C VAL A 122 -25.92 -5.73 7.30
N GLU A 123 -24.87 -4.92 7.16
CA GLU A 123 -23.89 -5.11 6.10
C GLU A 123 -22.98 -6.30 6.43
N THR A 124 -23.11 -7.35 5.65
CA THR A 124 -22.35 -8.59 5.85
C THR A 124 -21.04 -8.62 5.05
N ASP A 125 -20.79 -7.62 4.20
CA ASP A 125 -19.62 -7.56 3.29
C ASP A 125 -18.56 -6.57 3.81
N VAL A 126 -18.14 -6.76 5.06
CA VAL A 126 -17.33 -5.81 5.86
C VAL A 126 -15.95 -6.35 6.25
N ALA A 127 -15.35 -7.15 5.37
CA ALA A 127 -14.09 -7.84 5.65
C ALA A 127 -13.20 -7.92 4.41
N MET A 128 -12.39 -8.97 4.32
CA MET A 128 -11.51 -9.20 3.18
C MET A 128 -12.32 -9.46 1.91
N LYS A 129 -12.08 -8.66 0.87
CA LYS A 129 -12.70 -8.78 -0.46
C LYS A 129 -11.70 -9.25 -1.48
N ARG A 130 -12.16 -10.07 -2.42
CA ARG A 130 -11.39 -10.48 -3.60
C ARG A 130 -11.74 -9.54 -4.75
N TYR A 131 -10.75 -8.82 -5.27
CA TYR A 131 -10.90 -7.96 -6.44
C TYR A 131 -10.12 -8.51 -7.63
N VAL A 132 -10.77 -8.51 -8.79
CA VAL A 132 -10.15 -8.87 -10.05
C VAL A 132 -9.18 -7.78 -10.46
N VAL A 133 -8.02 -8.17 -10.98
CA VAL A 133 -7.04 -7.26 -11.57
C VAL A 133 -7.03 -7.44 -13.08
N LYS A 134 -7.14 -6.34 -13.81
CA LYS A 134 -7.15 -6.30 -15.28
C LYS A 134 -6.01 -5.45 -15.80
N GLY A 135 -5.39 -5.87 -16.90
CA GLY A 135 -4.39 -5.09 -17.63
C GLY A 135 -4.98 -4.45 -18.88
N LYS A 136 -4.59 -3.21 -19.18
CA LYS A 136 -4.94 -2.52 -20.44
C LYS A 136 -3.77 -1.64 -20.89
N GLY A 137 -3.01 -2.12 -21.87
CA GLY A 137 -1.72 -1.52 -22.22
C GLY A 137 -0.77 -1.57 -21.03
N ASN A 138 -0.12 -0.44 -20.71
CA ASN A 138 0.81 -0.31 -19.58
C ASN A 138 0.11 0.11 -18.28
N LEU A 139 -1.18 -0.20 -18.13
CA LEU A 139 -1.98 0.17 -16.97
C LEU A 139 -2.63 -1.06 -16.35
N SER A 140 -2.79 -1.00 -15.02
CA SER A 140 -3.46 -2.02 -14.21
C SER A 140 -4.70 -1.43 -13.56
N PHE A 141 -5.75 -2.24 -13.44
CA PHE A 141 -7.04 -1.83 -12.91
C PHE A 141 -7.54 -2.84 -11.89
N LEU A 142 -8.10 -2.33 -10.80
CA LEU A 142 -8.79 -3.07 -9.75
C LEU A 142 -10.29 -3.06 -10.04
N SER A 143 -10.96 -4.21 -9.98
CA SER A 143 -12.38 -4.30 -10.29
C SER A 143 -13.10 -5.22 -9.31
N ASN A 144 -14.18 -4.70 -8.73
CA ASN A 144 -15.17 -5.45 -7.98
C ASN A 144 -16.31 -6.01 -8.87
N ALA A 145 -16.29 -5.70 -10.16
CA ALA A 145 -17.35 -6.08 -11.08
C ALA A 145 -17.15 -7.50 -11.59
N ILE A 146 -18.23 -8.29 -11.56
CA ILE A 146 -18.31 -9.61 -12.20
C ILE A 146 -18.27 -9.47 -13.74
N SER A 147 -18.60 -8.30 -14.29
CA SER A 147 -18.63 -8.08 -15.73
C SER A 147 -17.25 -7.77 -16.34
N GLU A 148 -16.95 -8.38 -17.48
CA GLU A 148 -15.70 -8.13 -18.19
C GLU A 148 -15.60 -6.69 -18.72
N GLY A 149 -16.73 -6.06 -19.04
CA GLY A 149 -16.80 -4.72 -19.64
C GLY A 149 -16.53 -3.54 -18.70
N ALA A 150 -16.52 -3.74 -17.38
CA ALA A 150 -16.16 -2.67 -16.45
C ALA A 150 -14.65 -2.43 -16.45
N ASN A 151 -14.24 -1.18 -16.71
CA ASN A 151 -12.82 -0.78 -16.74
C ASN A 151 -12.13 -0.92 -15.37
N GLY A 152 -12.87 -0.86 -14.26
CA GLY A 152 -12.30 -0.83 -12.91
C GLY A 152 -11.63 0.49 -12.57
N ALA A 153 -11.03 0.55 -11.39
CA ALA A 153 -10.27 1.68 -10.87
C ALA A 153 -8.78 1.51 -11.19
N LYS A 154 -8.13 2.56 -11.72
CA LYS A 154 -6.71 2.50 -12.08
C LYS A 154 -5.85 2.34 -10.82
N ILE A 155 -4.98 1.34 -10.81
CA ILE A 155 -3.99 1.12 -9.75
C ILE A 155 -2.81 2.08 -9.98
N ASN A 156 -2.39 2.77 -8.92
CA ASN A 156 -1.38 3.82 -8.96
C ASN A 156 -0.06 3.39 -8.36
N SER A 157 -0.08 2.89 -7.12
CA SER A 157 1.14 2.52 -6.39
C SER A 157 0.91 1.40 -5.39
N LEU A 158 2.01 0.72 -5.05
CA LEU A 158 2.14 -0.10 -3.87
C LEU A 158 2.90 0.69 -2.81
N GLN A 159 2.46 0.57 -1.57
CA GLN A 159 3.15 1.07 -0.39
C GLN A 159 3.46 -0.15 0.47
N TYR A 160 4.64 -0.18 1.08
CA TYR A 160 5.03 -1.34 1.84
C TYR A 160 5.68 -0.98 3.17
N LEU A 161 5.58 -1.89 4.11
CA LEU A 161 6.36 -1.97 5.33
C LEU A 161 7.08 -3.32 5.33
N ARG A 162 8.39 -3.29 5.53
CA ARG A 162 9.14 -4.49 5.89
C ARG A 162 9.33 -4.55 7.39
N PHE A 163 9.29 -5.75 7.95
CA PHE A 163 9.74 -5.96 9.32
C PHE A 163 11.25 -6.20 9.28
N GLY A 164 12.00 -5.35 9.99
CA GLY A 164 13.46 -5.44 10.07
C GLY A 164 13.88 -6.75 10.74
N GLY A 165 14.37 -7.69 9.94
CA GLY A 165 15.02 -8.92 10.37
C GLY A 165 16.35 -9.02 9.62
N GLU A 166 17.43 -8.81 10.37
CA GLU A 166 18.83 -8.63 9.94
C GLU A 166 19.07 -7.48 8.96
N ALA A 167 20.18 -6.78 9.17
CA ALA A 167 20.62 -5.72 8.29
C ALA A 167 20.64 -6.26 6.85
N ASP A 168 20.05 -5.52 5.91
CA ASP A 168 20.44 -5.67 4.50
C ASP A 168 21.97 -5.57 4.51
N LEU A 169 22.66 -6.70 4.37
CA LEU A 169 24.06 -6.72 4.03
C LEU A 169 24.08 -6.09 2.64
N GLU A 170 24.45 -4.82 2.59
CA GLU A 170 24.81 -4.16 1.34
C GLU A 170 25.91 -5.02 0.71
N GLU A 171 25.58 -5.73 -0.38
CA GLU A 171 26.59 -6.16 -1.37
C GLU A 171 27.02 -4.96 -2.22
#